data_AF-A0AB40C6U6-F1
#
_entry.id   AF-A0AB40C6U6-F1
#
_cell.length_a   1.000
_cell.length_b   1.000
_cell.length_c   1.000
_cell.angle_alpha   90.00
_cell.angle_beta   90.00
_cell.angle_gamma   90.00
#
_symmetry.space_group_name_H-M   'P 1'
#
loop_
_entity.id
_entity.type
_entity.pdbx_description
1 polymer ?
#
loop_
_entity_poly.entity_id
_entity_poly.type
_entity_poly.pdbx_seq_one_letter_code
_entity_poly.pdbx_strand_id
1 'polypeptide(L)'
;MAVSFLVQQPKMEMKDFFIWRLLSWIMKPDDNRTWFTSTLGDAIYGDDDYTNIITFISDRSKGLVNAIAKVFPSSPHAYCLRHLHANFLKSNGQLGKSLKDECWSLIMKIAYACTSFEYDEAVRSLLATSGQAHYWMFQKSDMSHWCNYLFRGQRWGEMYSNVAESFNAWIREARHLPVCKMVDAIRFKMINMMYNRRNCCLKWESHLCPVIHKKIEVIVEESRCLLIGCSDGEQFEVVDHQSNSVNLCARTCSCRR
;
A
#
# COMPACT_ATOMS: atom_id res chain seq x y z
N MET A 1 19.39 3.55 1.17
CA MET A 1 18.14 2.89 1.59
C MET A 1 17.13 4.00 1.76
N ALA A 2 16.21 4.13 0.82
CA ALA A 2 15.23 5.20 0.80
C ALA A 2 13.96 4.64 1.43
N VAL A 3 13.51 5.28 2.51
CA VAL A 3 12.38 4.76 3.27
C VAL A 3 11.09 5.14 2.55
N SER A 4 10.35 4.12 2.16
CA SER A 4 9.06 4.29 1.52
C SER A 4 7.96 4.31 2.56
N PHE A 5 7.18 5.39 2.60
CA PHE A 5 5.95 5.48 3.38
C PHE A 5 4.81 5.97 2.50
N LEU A 6 3.68 5.27 2.61
CA LEU A 6 2.37 5.81 2.32
C LEU A 6 1.70 5.99 3.69
N VAL A 7 1.21 7.20 3.97
CA VAL A 7 0.35 7.51 5.11
C VAL A 7 -1.01 7.81 4.50
N GLN A 8 -2.02 7.00 4.80
CA GLN A 8 -3.40 7.25 4.38
C GLN A 8 -4.18 7.81 5.56
N GLN A 9 -4.62 9.05 5.43
CA GLN A 9 -5.47 9.80 6.36
C GLN A 9 -6.68 10.32 5.57
N PRO A 10 -7.91 10.24 6.10
CA PRO A 10 -9.12 10.68 5.37
C PRO A 10 -9.26 12.20 5.19
N LYS A 11 -8.39 13.04 5.79
CA LYS A 11 -8.53 14.52 5.79
C LYS A 11 -7.25 15.33 5.54
N MET A 12 -6.18 14.75 5.02
CA MET A 12 -4.90 15.47 4.89
C MET A 12 -4.78 16.19 3.54
N GLU A 13 -4.49 17.50 3.54
CA GLU A 13 -4.25 18.24 2.31
C GLU A 13 -2.87 17.90 1.71
N MET A 14 -2.79 17.92 0.37
CA MET A 14 -1.60 17.55 -0.40
C MET A 14 -0.35 18.41 -0.06
N LYS A 15 -0.52 19.53 0.62
CA LYS A 15 0.50 20.54 0.93
C LYS A 15 1.42 20.11 2.07
N ASP A 16 0.88 19.32 3.01
CA ASP A 16 1.58 18.89 4.23
C ASP A 16 2.57 17.75 3.96
N PHE A 17 2.50 17.14 2.78
CA PHE A 17 3.31 15.97 2.40
C PHE A 17 4.77 16.29 2.05
N PHE A 18 5.11 17.56 1.79
CA PHE A 18 6.29 17.88 0.97
C PHE A 18 7.47 18.55 1.69
N ILE A 19 7.26 19.31 2.75
CA ILE A 19 8.37 19.89 3.53
C ILE A 19 9.13 18.78 4.31
N TRP A 20 8.42 17.71 4.70
CA TRP A 20 8.93 16.70 5.62
C TRP A 20 9.73 15.56 4.97
N ARG A 21 9.51 15.28 3.68
CA ARG A 21 10.30 14.28 2.93
C ARG A 21 11.76 14.70 2.72
N LEU A 22 12.06 15.99 2.88
CA LEU A 22 13.39 16.55 2.69
C LEU A 22 14.29 16.35 3.93
N LEU A 23 13.70 16.29 5.12
CA LEU A 23 14.40 16.07 6.39
C LEU A 23 14.82 14.61 6.60
N SER A 24 14.07 13.65 6.04
CA SER A 24 14.41 12.20 6.05
C SER A 24 15.80 11.89 5.49
N TRP A 25 16.32 12.76 4.61
CA TRP A 25 17.53 12.50 3.84
C TRP A 25 18.81 13.07 4.48
N ILE A 26 18.74 14.06 5.38
CA ILE A 26 19.95 14.78 5.84
C ILE A 26 20.85 13.92 6.76
N MET A 27 20.39 12.81 7.35
CA MET A 27 21.07 12.26 8.52
C MET A 27 21.26 10.72 8.49
N LYS A 28 22.43 10.25 8.94
CA LYS A 28 22.72 8.88 9.40
C LYS A 28 23.43 9.03 10.77
N PRO A 29 23.15 8.20 11.80
CA PRO A 29 23.00 6.73 11.80
C PRO A 29 21.62 6.24 12.33
N ASP A 30 21.50 4.99 12.83
CA ASP A 30 20.23 4.30 13.18
C ASP A 30 19.29 5.07 14.14
N ASP A 31 19.82 5.95 14.99
CA ASP A 31 19.04 6.91 15.80
C ASP A 31 18.15 7.82 14.95
N ASN A 32 18.49 7.98 13.67
CA ASN A 32 17.78 8.83 12.73
C ASN A 32 16.44 8.24 12.27
N ARG A 33 16.24 6.91 12.34
CA ARG A 33 14.94 6.34 11.97
C ARG A 33 13.87 6.64 13.01
N THR A 34 14.23 6.50 14.29
CA THR A 34 13.34 6.88 15.39
C THR A 34 13.09 8.38 15.38
N TRP A 35 14.15 9.20 15.23
CA TRP A 35 13.99 10.65 15.08
C TRP A 35 13.06 11.02 13.93
N PHE A 36 13.24 10.42 12.75
CA PHE A 36 12.38 10.66 11.59
C PHE A 36 10.94 10.26 11.88
N THR A 37 10.70 9.07 12.45
CA THR A 37 9.35 8.62 12.76
C THR A 37 8.70 9.49 13.83
N SER A 38 9.46 9.96 14.84
CA SER A 38 8.97 10.89 15.86
C SER A 38 8.58 12.22 15.24
N THR A 39 9.47 12.81 14.43
CA THR A 39 9.20 14.04 13.68
C THR A 39 7.98 13.89 12.78
N LEU A 40 7.81 12.73 12.14
CA LEU A 40 6.63 12.41 11.35
C LEU A 40 5.36 12.33 12.22
N GLY A 41 5.47 11.76 13.41
CA GLY A 41 4.38 11.73 14.39
C GLY A 41 3.97 13.14 14.78
N ASP A 42 4.92 13.98 15.18
CA ASP A 42 4.69 15.38 15.54
C ASP A 42 4.05 16.17 14.38
N ALA A 43 4.47 15.91 13.14
CA ALA A 43 3.90 16.59 11.97
C ALA A 43 2.47 16.13 11.63
N ILE A 44 2.14 14.87 11.91
CA ILE A 44 0.83 14.29 11.59
C ILE A 44 -0.20 14.61 12.67
N TYR A 45 0.21 14.52 13.93
CA TYR A 45 -0.67 14.65 15.08
C TYR A 45 -0.61 16.04 15.71
N GLY A 46 0.47 16.80 15.50
CA GLY A 46 0.64 18.08 16.19
C GLY A 46 0.58 17.89 17.70
N ASP A 47 -0.31 18.65 18.35
CA ASP A 47 -0.63 18.51 19.78
C ASP A 47 -1.86 17.60 20.04
N ASP A 48 -2.51 17.07 19.00
CA ASP A 48 -3.67 16.18 19.16
C ASP A 48 -3.23 14.79 19.63
N ASP A 49 -4.04 14.17 20.50
CA ASP A 49 -3.82 12.78 20.93
C ASP A 49 -3.78 11.85 19.70
N TYR A 50 -2.83 10.90 19.70
CA TYR A 50 -2.51 9.85 18.71
C TYR A 50 -3.68 8.90 18.34
N THR A 51 -4.88 9.43 18.17
CA THR A 51 -6.16 8.74 18.00
C THR A 51 -6.41 8.36 16.55
N ASN A 52 -5.81 9.07 15.58
CA ASN A 52 -5.93 8.73 14.17
C ASN A 52 -4.94 7.61 13.80
N ILE A 53 -5.47 6.39 13.64
CA ILE A 53 -4.70 5.22 13.20
C ILE A 53 -4.29 5.39 11.73
N ILE A 54 -2.99 5.23 11.47
CA ILE A 54 -2.43 5.26 10.11
C ILE A 54 -1.93 3.88 9.73
N THR A 55 -2.17 3.48 8.49
CA THR A 55 -1.51 2.31 7.91
C THR A 55 -0.22 2.72 7.21
N PHE A 56 0.91 2.13 7.60
CA PHE A 56 2.20 2.29 6.94
C PHE A 56 2.42 1.18 5.89
N ILE A 57 3.09 1.47 4.77
CA ILE A 57 3.52 0.46 3.79
C ILE A 57 5.00 0.67 3.47
N SER A 58 5.86 -0.33 3.74
CA SER A 58 7.32 -0.18 3.50
C SER A 58 8.09 -1.47 3.19
N ASP A 59 9.43 -1.37 3.08
CA ASP A 59 10.36 -2.42 2.62
C ASP A 59 10.82 -3.42 3.70
N ARG A 60 10.23 -3.38 4.90
CA ARG A 60 10.56 -4.26 6.04
C ARG A 60 12.03 -4.14 6.51
N SER A 61 12.68 -2.99 6.35
CA SER A 61 13.99 -2.79 6.98
C SER A 61 13.87 -2.84 8.52
N LYS A 62 14.70 -3.65 9.19
CA LYS A 62 14.60 -3.91 10.65
C LYS A 62 14.53 -2.63 11.49
N GLY A 63 15.42 -1.67 11.23
CA GLY A 63 15.43 -0.42 11.99
C GLY A 63 14.18 0.44 11.76
N LEU A 64 13.51 0.28 10.62
CA LEU A 64 12.27 0.99 10.34
C LEU A 64 11.08 0.36 11.05
N VAL A 65 10.96 -0.97 10.98
CA VAL A 65 9.93 -1.72 11.71
C VAL A 65 9.98 -1.36 13.20
N ASN A 66 11.18 -1.36 13.78
CA ASN A 66 11.38 -0.99 15.18
C ASN A 66 11.00 0.47 15.48
N ALA A 67 11.34 1.40 14.58
CA ALA A 67 11.02 2.81 14.75
C ALA A 67 9.51 3.09 14.67
N ILE A 68 8.81 2.47 13.71
CA ILE A 68 7.34 2.57 13.59
C ILE A 68 6.68 1.96 14.83
N ALA A 69 7.09 0.76 15.26
CA ALA A 69 6.52 0.14 16.46
C ALA A 69 6.72 0.97 17.73
N LYS A 70 7.82 1.73 17.81
CA LYS A 70 8.12 2.61 18.94
C LYS A 70 7.28 3.88 18.95
N VAL A 71 7.11 4.53 17.79
CA VAL A 71 6.44 5.84 17.70
C VAL A 71 4.95 5.73 17.43
N PHE A 72 4.54 4.71 16.67
CA PHE A 72 3.15 4.46 16.28
C PHE A 72 2.73 3.03 16.66
N PRO A 73 2.70 2.70 17.97
CA PRO A 73 2.46 1.33 18.43
C PRO A 73 1.11 0.75 18.01
N SER A 74 0.09 1.61 17.85
CA SER A 74 -1.26 1.21 17.43
C SER A 74 -1.47 1.24 15.90
N SER A 75 -0.47 1.68 15.13
CA SER A 75 -0.58 1.84 13.69
C SER A 75 -0.15 0.56 12.94
N PRO A 76 -1.03 -0.01 12.10
CA PRO A 76 -0.69 -1.18 11.30
C PRO A 76 0.46 -0.90 10.34
N HIS A 77 1.37 -1.87 10.20
CA HIS A 77 2.49 -1.78 9.26
C HIS A 77 2.40 -2.90 8.22
N ALA A 78 2.17 -2.53 6.97
CA ALA A 78 2.17 -3.45 5.85
C ALA A 78 3.53 -3.53 5.15
N TYR A 79 3.84 -4.72 4.63
CA TYR A 79 5.01 -4.96 3.81
C TYR A 79 4.68 -4.82 2.34
N CYS A 80 5.52 -4.08 1.63
CA CYS A 80 5.40 -3.93 0.19
C CYS A 80 5.65 -5.25 -0.55
N LEU A 81 4.71 -5.66 -1.41
CA LEU A 81 4.80 -6.91 -2.16
C LEU A 81 6.02 -7.00 -3.08
N ARG A 82 6.51 -5.88 -3.64
CA ARG A 82 7.74 -5.88 -4.44
C ARG A 82 8.95 -6.31 -3.62
N HIS A 83 9.06 -5.82 -2.39
CA HIS A 83 10.15 -6.19 -1.49
C HIS A 83 9.97 -7.60 -0.93
N LEU A 84 8.72 -8.00 -0.67
CA LEU A 84 8.38 -9.38 -0.33
C LEU A 84 8.83 -10.35 -1.43
N HIS A 85 8.60 -10.01 -2.70
CA HIS A 85 9.04 -10.79 -3.86
C HIS A 85 10.57 -10.91 -3.91
N ALA A 86 11.28 -9.79 -3.76
CA ALA A 86 12.74 -9.80 -3.76
C ALA A 86 13.30 -10.68 -2.62
N ASN A 87 12.68 -10.64 -1.44
CA ASN A 87 13.04 -11.51 -0.33
C ASN A 87 12.74 -12.99 -0.61
N PHE A 88 11.59 -13.29 -1.24
CA PHE A 88 11.23 -14.64 -1.67
C PHE A 88 12.28 -15.21 -2.64
N LEU A 89 12.63 -14.46 -3.69
CA LEU A 89 13.63 -14.87 -4.67
C LEU A 89 15.00 -15.10 -4.04
N LYS A 90 15.41 -14.25 -3.09
CA LYS A 90 16.68 -14.37 -2.38
C LYS A 90 16.72 -15.60 -1.47
N SER A 91 15.63 -15.89 -0.74
CA SER A 91 15.57 -17.01 0.20
C SER A 91 15.32 -18.37 -0.45
N ASN A 92 14.75 -18.39 -1.66
CA ASN A 92 14.41 -19.61 -2.39
C ASN A 92 15.26 -19.74 -3.67
N GLY A 93 16.50 -19.24 -3.64
CA GLY A 93 17.42 -19.20 -4.78
C GLY A 93 17.62 -20.56 -5.47
N GLN A 94 17.52 -21.65 -4.73
CA GLN A 94 17.64 -23.04 -5.19
C GLN A 94 16.46 -23.53 -6.05
N LEU A 95 15.29 -22.88 -5.98
CA LEU A 95 14.15 -23.26 -6.82
C LEU A 95 14.41 -22.86 -8.28
N GLY A 96 14.01 -23.72 -9.21
CA GLY A 96 14.01 -23.40 -10.64
C GLY A 96 13.11 -22.20 -10.93
N LYS A 97 13.42 -21.44 -12.00
CA LYS A 97 12.70 -20.21 -12.36
C LYS A 97 11.19 -20.44 -12.50
N SER A 98 10.77 -21.45 -13.27
CA SER A 98 9.34 -21.76 -13.47
C SER A 98 8.60 -22.02 -12.16
N LEU A 99 9.23 -22.77 -11.25
CA LEU A 99 8.64 -23.08 -9.94
C LEU A 99 8.56 -21.82 -9.05
N LYS A 100 9.54 -20.92 -9.12
CA LYS A 100 9.49 -19.63 -8.41
C LYS A 100 8.33 -18.77 -8.93
N ASP A 101 8.15 -18.71 -10.24
CA ASP A 101 7.09 -17.92 -10.86
C ASP A 101 5.70 -18.46 -10.46
N GLU A 102 5.53 -19.79 -10.46
CA GLU A 102 4.31 -20.45 -9.99
C GLU A 102 4.06 -20.21 -8.48
N CYS A 103 5.06 -20.42 -7.64
CA CYS A 103 4.95 -20.15 -6.20
C CYS A 103 4.62 -18.68 -5.93
N TRP A 104 5.23 -17.75 -6.66
CA TRP A 104 4.95 -16.32 -6.50
C TRP A 104 3.52 -15.98 -6.93
N SER A 105 3.01 -16.60 -8.01
CA SER A 105 1.61 -16.47 -8.41
C SER A 105 0.65 -16.92 -7.30
N LEU A 106 0.94 -18.03 -6.63
CA LEU A 106 0.15 -18.50 -5.48
C LEU A 106 0.28 -17.57 -4.27
N ILE A 107 1.49 -17.06 -3.96
CA ILE A 107 1.70 -16.05 -2.91
C ILE A 107 0.93 -14.76 -3.21
N MET A 108 0.83 -14.36 -4.48
CA MET A 108 0.01 -13.22 -4.88
C MET A 108 -1.48 -13.49 -4.63
N LYS A 109 -2.00 -14.68 -4.94
CA LYS A 109 -3.38 -15.07 -4.57
C LYS A 109 -3.61 -14.97 -3.06
N ILE A 110 -2.67 -15.46 -2.25
CA ILE A 110 -2.72 -15.35 -0.78
C ILE A 110 -2.69 -13.87 -0.34
N ALA A 111 -1.85 -13.04 -0.96
CA ALA A 111 -1.72 -11.63 -0.61
C ALA A 111 -3.03 -10.86 -0.80
N TYR A 112 -3.73 -11.16 -1.90
CA TYR A 112 -4.98 -10.51 -2.28
C TYR A 112 -6.24 -11.19 -1.73
N ALA A 113 -6.13 -12.39 -1.15
CA ALA A 113 -7.27 -13.09 -0.55
C ALA A 113 -7.95 -12.21 0.51
N CYS A 114 -9.26 -12.04 0.37
CA CYS A 114 -10.09 -11.23 1.26
C CYS A 114 -10.98 -12.08 2.17
N THR A 115 -11.18 -13.35 1.81
CA THR A 115 -11.97 -14.33 2.56
C THR A 115 -11.10 -15.48 3.08
N SER A 116 -11.60 -16.19 4.10
CA SER A 116 -10.94 -17.40 4.62
C SER A 116 -10.82 -18.48 3.55
N PHE A 117 -11.85 -18.64 2.71
CA PHE A 117 -11.88 -19.62 1.65
C PHE A 117 -10.78 -19.38 0.60
N GLU A 118 -10.69 -18.17 0.05
CA GLU A 118 -9.65 -17.79 -0.93
C GLU A 118 -8.24 -18.00 -0.33
N TYR A 119 -8.08 -17.64 0.94
CA TYR A 119 -6.83 -17.78 1.67
C TYR A 119 -6.45 -19.26 1.85
N ASP A 120 -7.35 -20.09 2.40
CA ASP A 120 -7.09 -21.49 2.69
C ASP A 120 -6.84 -22.31 1.42
N GLU A 121 -7.54 -22.01 0.33
CA GLU A 121 -7.31 -22.62 -0.97
C GLU A 121 -5.91 -22.31 -1.50
N ALA A 122 -5.54 -21.03 -1.56
CA ALA A 122 -4.25 -20.63 -2.11
C ALA A 122 -3.07 -21.12 -1.25
N VAL A 123 -3.22 -21.18 0.07
CA VAL A 123 -2.22 -21.75 1.00
C VAL A 123 -2.05 -23.25 0.75
N ARG A 124 -3.14 -24.02 0.61
CA ARG A 124 -3.07 -25.46 0.29
C ARG A 124 -2.40 -25.70 -1.05
N SER A 125 -2.71 -24.91 -2.08
CA SER A 125 -2.04 -25.00 -3.37
C SER A 125 -0.54 -24.73 -3.25
N LEU A 126 -0.13 -23.70 -2.50
CA LEU A 126 1.30 -23.41 -2.30
C LEU A 126 2.03 -24.56 -1.61
N LEU A 127 1.42 -25.18 -0.60
CA LEU A 127 1.99 -26.35 0.09
C LEU A 127 2.19 -27.52 -0.86
N ALA A 128 1.19 -27.80 -1.71
CA ALA A 128 1.26 -28.88 -2.69
C ALA A 128 2.33 -28.62 -3.78
N THR A 129 2.48 -27.37 -4.21
CA THR A 129 3.48 -26.97 -5.22
C THR A 129 4.91 -26.96 -4.65
N SER A 130 5.12 -26.42 -3.44
CA SER A 130 6.45 -26.36 -2.84
C SER A 130 6.42 -26.22 -1.32
N GLY A 131 6.79 -27.29 -0.61
CA GLY A 131 7.00 -27.25 0.84
C GLY A 131 8.06 -26.23 1.28
N GLN A 132 9.08 -25.97 0.46
CA GLN A 132 10.12 -24.98 0.72
C GLN A 132 9.57 -23.54 0.67
N ALA A 133 8.81 -23.20 -0.38
CA ALA A 133 8.18 -21.88 -0.50
C ALA A 133 7.14 -21.65 0.61
N HIS A 134 6.35 -22.68 0.90
CA HIS A 134 5.40 -22.69 2.01
C HIS A 134 6.10 -22.47 3.36
N TYR A 135 7.19 -23.20 3.64
CA TYR A 135 7.97 -23.02 4.86
C TYR A 135 8.51 -21.59 4.99
N TRP A 136 9.07 -21.03 3.92
CA TRP A 136 9.53 -19.63 3.92
C TRP A 136 8.39 -18.66 4.23
N MET A 137 7.22 -18.86 3.63
CA MET A 137 6.05 -18.01 3.83
C MET A 137 5.64 -18.00 5.31
N PHE A 138 5.44 -19.17 5.91
CA PHE A 138 5.01 -19.29 7.30
C PHE A 138 6.07 -18.81 8.30
N GLN A 139 7.34 -19.11 8.07
CA GLN A 139 8.39 -18.90 9.08
C GLN A 139 9.15 -17.60 8.94
N LYS A 140 9.18 -17.00 7.74
CA LYS A 140 10.08 -15.87 7.43
C LYS A 140 9.34 -14.63 6.95
N SER A 141 8.13 -14.74 6.41
CA SER A 141 7.47 -13.62 5.74
C SER A 141 6.54 -12.77 6.64
N ASP A 142 6.00 -13.36 7.71
CA ASP A 142 4.95 -12.80 8.58
C ASP A 142 3.73 -12.29 7.80
N MET A 143 2.77 -13.20 7.56
CA MET A 143 1.59 -12.97 6.72
C MET A 143 0.68 -11.86 7.22
N SER A 144 0.70 -11.58 8.53
CA SER A 144 -0.14 -10.54 9.15
C SER A 144 0.17 -9.13 8.63
N HIS A 145 1.30 -8.95 7.94
CA HIS A 145 1.74 -7.66 7.39
C HIS A 145 1.52 -7.54 5.87
N TRP A 146 1.07 -8.57 5.16
CA TRP A 146 0.94 -8.46 3.69
C TRP A 146 -0.28 -9.18 3.10
N CYS A 147 -0.85 -10.18 3.78
CA CYS A 147 -2.09 -10.84 3.37
C CYS A 147 -3.31 -10.02 3.77
N ASN A 148 -4.20 -9.67 2.82
CA ASN A 148 -5.39 -8.86 3.06
C ASN A 148 -6.31 -9.46 4.13
N TYR A 149 -6.62 -10.76 4.02
CA TYR A 149 -7.47 -11.46 4.97
C TYR A 149 -6.95 -11.37 6.43
N LEU A 150 -5.63 -11.38 6.63
CA LEU A 150 -5.00 -11.37 7.97
C LEU A 150 -4.61 -9.96 8.46
N PHE A 151 -4.54 -8.98 7.56
CA PHE A 151 -4.06 -7.64 7.89
C PHE A 151 -5.12 -6.84 8.65
N ARG A 152 -4.73 -6.25 9.78
CA ARG A 152 -5.66 -5.56 10.70
C ARG A 152 -5.90 -4.08 10.38
N GLY A 153 -5.17 -3.51 9.43
CA GLY A 153 -5.31 -2.10 9.03
C GLY A 153 -6.05 -1.90 7.72
N GLN A 154 -6.32 -0.64 7.39
CA GLN A 154 -6.91 -0.27 6.11
C GLN A 154 -5.82 0.14 5.12
N ARG A 155 -5.62 -0.66 4.07
CA ARG A 155 -4.67 -0.39 2.98
C ARG A 155 -5.31 0.26 1.75
N TRP A 156 -6.64 0.27 1.67
CA TRP A 156 -7.38 0.84 0.54
C TRP A 156 -6.88 0.35 -0.83
N GLY A 157 -6.55 -0.95 -0.94
CA GLY A 157 -6.04 -1.58 -2.16
C GLY A 157 -4.54 -1.39 -2.43
N GLU A 158 -3.82 -0.61 -1.62
CA GLU A 158 -2.38 -0.39 -1.79
C GLU A 158 -1.56 -1.57 -1.25
N MET A 159 -0.91 -2.29 -2.16
CA MET A 159 -0.03 -3.43 -1.84
C MET A 159 1.46 -3.11 -2.07
N TYR A 160 1.73 -1.95 -2.64
CA TYR A 160 3.05 -1.55 -3.11
C TYR A 160 3.43 -0.17 -2.58
N SER A 161 4.73 0.07 -2.42
CA SER A 161 5.26 1.39 -2.12
C SER A 161 5.45 2.27 -3.36
N ASN A 162 4.57 2.16 -4.37
CA ASN A 162 4.74 2.77 -5.69
C ASN A 162 4.97 4.28 -5.65
N VAL A 163 4.22 4.98 -4.78
CA VAL A 163 4.35 6.43 -4.60
C VAL A 163 5.74 6.80 -4.11
N ALA A 164 6.26 6.05 -3.14
CA ALA A 164 7.58 6.31 -2.59
C ALA A 164 8.70 5.90 -3.55
N GLU A 165 8.53 4.81 -4.29
CA GLU A 165 9.49 4.37 -5.31
C GLU A 165 9.58 5.38 -6.45
N SER A 166 8.44 5.86 -6.93
CA SER A 166 8.37 6.91 -7.95
C SER A 166 9.04 8.19 -7.47
N PHE A 167 8.79 8.59 -6.22
CA PHE A 167 9.47 9.73 -5.61
C PHE A 167 10.99 9.51 -5.53
N ASN A 168 11.43 8.33 -5.09
CA ASN A 168 12.84 7.99 -4.95
C ASN A 168 13.59 7.96 -6.29
N ALA A 169 12.93 7.50 -7.35
CA ALA A 169 13.45 7.59 -8.71
C ALA A 169 13.51 9.05 -9.16
N TRP A 170 12.46 9.81 -8.87
CA TRP A 170 12.32 11.19 -9.27
C TRP A 170 13.39 12.11 -8.65
N ILE A 171 13.70 11.96 -7.36
CA ILE A 171 14.72 12.77 -6.68
C ILE A 171 16.14 12.22 -6.85
N ARG A 172 16.35 11.18 -7.66
CA ARG A 172 17.62 10.44 -7.68
C ARG A 172 18.82 11.34 -7.91
N GLU A 173 18.76 12.19 -8.94
CA GLU A 173 19.84 13.11 -9.29
C GLU A 173 19.93 14.29 -8.32
N ALA A 174 18.77 14.81 -7.86
CA ALA A 174 18.73 15.93 -6.93
C ALA A 174 19.41 15.63 -5.59
N ARG A 175 19.42 14.36 -5.17
CA ARG A 175 20.13 13.89 -3.95
C ARG A 175 21.65 14.04 -4.04
N HIS A 176 22.24 14.27 -5.20
CA HIS A 176 23.68 14.50 -5.31
C HIS A 176 24.04 15.99 -5.18
N LEU A 177 23.05 16.87 -5.02
CA LEU A 177 23.25 18.31 -4.88
C LEU A 177 23.42 18.70 -3.40
N PRO A 178 24.09 19.84 -3.11
CA PRO A 178 24.05 20.45 -1.79
C PRO A 178 22.62 20.70 -1.32
N VAL A 179 22.37 20.63 -0.01
CA VAL A 179 21.01 20.65 0.58
C VAL A 179 20.12 21.75 0.01
N CYS A 180 20.59 23.00 -0.04
CA CYS A 180 19.82 24.11 -0.59
C CYS A 180 19.43 23.90 -2.06
N LYS A 181 20.37 23.41 -2.88
CA LYS A 181 20.14 23.13 -4.30
C LYS A 181 19.23 21.93 -4.52
N MET A 182 19.29 20.92 -3.65
CA MET A 182 18.36 19.80 -3.66
C MET A 182 16.92 20.27 -3.37
N VAL A 183 16.74 21.12 -2.35
CA VAL A 183 15.43 21.72 -2.01
C VAL A 183 14.87 22.48 -3.20
N ASP A 184 15.68 23.36 -3.79
CA ASP A 184 15.26 24.15 -4.94
C ASP A 184 14.88 23.26 -6.14
N ALA A 185 15.66 22.21 -6.42
CA ALA A 185 15.39 21.27 -7.51
C ALA A 185 14.06 20.52 -7.29
N ILE A 186 13.81 20.04 -6.06
CA ILE A 186 12.56 19.37 -5.69
C ILE A 186 11.39 20.35 -5.84
N ARG A 187 11.51 21.55 -5.24
CA ARG A 187 10.48 22.61 -5.32
C ARG A 187 10.13 22.95 -6.76
N PHE A 188 11.13 23.26 -7.59
CA PHE A 188 10.92 23.65 -8.99
C PHE A 188 10.16 22.56 -9.77
N LYS A 189 10.52 21.32 -9.53
CA LYS A 189 9.94 20.20 -10.24
C LYS A 189 8.54 19.85 -9.73
N MET A 190 8.24 20.07 -8.44
CA MET A 190 6.86 20.06 -7.94
C MET A 190 6.00 21.12 -8.62
N ILE A 191 6.48 22.35 -8.73
CA ILE A 191 5.77 23.45 -9.39
C ILE A 191 5.42 23.06 -10.82
N ASN A 192 6.38 22.54 -11.58
CA ASN A 192 6.15 22.08 -12.94
C ASN A 192 5.14 20.92 -13.02
N MET A 193 5.19 19.97 -12.08
CA MET A 193 4.22 18.88 -12.02
C MET A 193 2.80 19.38 -11.72
N MET A 194 2.64 20.30 -10.76
CA MET A 194 1.34 20.90 -10.44
C MET A 194 0.79 21.71 -11.61
N TYR A 195 1.66 22.50 -12.26
CA TYR A 195 1.31 23.27 -13.45
C TYR A 195 0.82 22.35 -14.60
N ASN A 196 1.58 21.30 -14.92
CA ASN A 196 1.21 20.35 -15.96
C ASN A 196 -0.09 19.62 -15.62
N ARG A 197 -0.27 19.17 -14.36
CA ARG A 197 -1.51 18.53 -13.90
C ARG A 197 -2.70 19.47 -14.03
N ARG A 198 -2.57 20.72 -13.59
CA ARG A 198 -3.61 21.75 -13.75
C ARG A 198 -4.01 21.90 -15.21
N ASN A 199 -3.03 22.05 -16.12
CA ASN A 199 -3.30 22.18 -17.55
C ASN A 199 -3.94 20.93 -18.17
N CYS A 200 -3.60 19.74 -17.68
CA CYS A 200 -4.30 18.52 -18.07
C CYS A 200 -5.75 18.52 -17.57
N CYS A 201 -5.99 18.93 -16.31
CA CYS A 201 -7.33 18.98 -15.72
C CYS A 201 -8.26 19.96 -16.45
N LEU A 202 -7.73 21.06 -17.01
CA LEU A 202 -8.53 22.00 -17.81
C LEU A 202 -9.14 21.37 -19.07
N LYS A 203 -8.61 20.22 -19.52
CA LYS A 203 -9.10 19.47 -20.68
C LYS A 203 -10.07 18.35 -20.29
N TRP A 204 -10.37 18.18 -18.99
CA TRP A 204 -11.24 17.11 -18.54
C TRP A 204 -12.70 17.50 -18.78
N GLU A 205 -13.45 16.56 -19.32
CA GLU A 205 -14.90 16.71 -19.57
C GLU A 205 -15.74 16.23 -18.38
N SER A 206 -15.13 15.49 -17.44
CA SER A 206 -15.79 14.98 -16.24
C SER A 206 -15.11 15.48 -14.97
N HIS A 207 -15.81 15.37 -13.83
CA HIS A 207 -15.25 15.65 -12.51
C HIS A 207 -14.20 14.63 -12.06
N LEU A 208 -14.04 13.52 -12.78
CA LEU A 208 -13.10 12.45 -12.46
C LEU A 208 -11.86 12.53 -13.34
N CYS A 209 -10.71 12.16 -12.75
CA CYS A 209 -9.49 11.93 -13.53
C CYS A 209 -9.75 10.85 -14.59
N PRO A 210 -9.31 11.02 -15.86
CA PRO A 210 -9.58 10.07 -16.93
C PRO A 210 -9.23 8.61 -16.60
N VAL A 211 -8.16 8.39 -15.84
CA VAL A 211 -7.75 7.04 -15.40
C VAL A 211 -8.78 6.42 -14.45
N ILE A 212 -9.34 7.21 -13.54
CA ILE A 212 -10.36 6.75 -12.59
C ILE A 212 -11.70 6.62 -13.29
N HIS A 213 -12.05 7.58 -14.15
CA HIS A 213 -13.27 7.53 -14.96
C HIS A 213 -13.35 6.23 -15.76
N LYS A 214 -12.30 5.92 -16.52
CA LYS A 214 -12.20 4.68 -17.29
C LYS A 214 -12.27 3.41 -16.43
N LYS A 215 -11.69 3.43 -15.22
CA LYS A 215 -11.81 2.31 -14.29
C LYS A 215 -13.26 2.11 -13.84
N ILE A 216 -13.97 3.19 -13.54
CA ILE A 216 -15.38 3.13 -13.14
C ILE A 216 -16.25 2.65 -14.31
N GLU A 217 -16.00 3.11 -15.54
CA GLU A 217 -16.72 2.61 -16.72
C GLU A 217 -16.59 1.09 -16.88
N VAL A 218 -15.38 0.54 -16.69
CA VAL A 218 -15.16 -0.91 -16.73
C VAL A 218 -15.95 -1.61 -15.62
N ILE A 219 -15.90 -1.11 -14.38
CA ILE A 219 -16.64 -1.69 -13.25
C ILE A 219 -18.15 -1.65 -13.51
N VAL A 220 -18.66 -0.54 -14.06
CA VAL A 220 -20.09 -0.41 -14.41
C VAL A 220 -20.46 -1.46 -15.45
N GLU A 221 -19.64 -1.65 -16.49
CA GLU A 221 -19.91 -2.63 -17.54
C GLU A 221 -19.88 -4.07 -16.99
N GLU A 222 -18.87 -4.42 -16.18
CA GLU A 222 -18.77 -5.73 -15.53
C GLU A 222 -19.94 -5.97 -14.55
N SER A 223 -20.41 -4.92 -13.88
CA SER A 223 -21.52 -5.03 -12.91
C SER A 223 -22.88 -5.33 -13.53
N ARG A 224 -23.05 -5.13 -14.85
CA ARG A 224 -24.33 -5.39 -15.54
C ARG A 224 -24.77 -6.84 -15.49
N CYS A 225 -23.84 -7.76 -15.28
CA CYS A 225 -24.11 -9.20 -15.19
C CYS A 225 -24.44 -9.66 -13.77
N LEU A 226 -24.36 -8.77 -12.77
CA LEU A 226 -24.62 -9.10 -11.37
C LEU A 226 -26.12 -9.17 -11.09
N LEU A 227 -26.53 -10.20 -10.35
CA LEU A 227 -27.90 -10.29 -9.86
C LEU A 227 -27.99 -9.59 -8.51
N ILE A 228 -28.98 -8.72 -8.34
CA ILE A 228 -29.16 -7.92 -7.14
C ILE A 228 -30.51 -8.25 -6.49
N GLY A 229 -30.46 -8.81 -5.28
CA GLY A 229 -31.59 -8.89 -4.37
C GLY A 229 -31.58 -7.68 -3.44
N CYS A 230 -32.74 -7.07 -3.20
CA CYS A 230 -32.87 -5.96 -2.25
C CYS A 230 -33.70 -6.41 -1.05
N SER A 231 -33.22 -6.16 0.17
CA SER A 231 -33.97 -6.48 1.38
C SER A 231 -34.83 -5.29 1.84
N ASP A 232 -34.21 -4.13 2.12
CA ASP A 232 -34.87 -2.98 2.74
C ASP A 232 -34.48 -1.62 2.11
N GLY A 233 -33.82 -1.64 0.95
CA GLY A 233 -33.31 -0.43 0.27
C GLY A 233 -31.92 0.03 0.72
N GLU A 234 -31.40 -0.52 1.81
CA GLU A 234 -30.05 -0.23 2.33
C GLU A 234 -29.13 -1.45 2.27
N GLN A 235 -29.72 -2.65 2.40
CA GLN A 235 -29.05 -3.94 2.28
C GLN A 235 -29.41 -4.64 0.98
N PHE A 236 -28.37 -5.12 0.32
CA PHE A 236 -28.43 -5.79 -0.96
C PHE A 236 -27.68 -7.11 -0.90
N GLU A 237 -28.25 -8.13 -1.52
CA GLU A 237 -27.56 -9.36 -1.86
C GLU A 237 -27.07 -9.22 -3.31
N VAL A 238 -25.76 -9.23 -3.51
CA VAL A 238 -25.14 -9.13 -4.84
C VAL A 238 -24.54 -10.49 -5.18
N VAL A 239 -25.08 -11.13 -6.22
CA VAL A 239 -24.69 -12.45 -6.66
C VAL A 239 -23.85 -12.34 -7.93
N ASP A 240 -22.60 -12.79 -7.81
CA ASP A 240 -21.68 -13.09 -8.90
C ASP A 240 -21.40 -14.61 -8.90
N HIS A 241 -20.13 -15.04 -8.72
CA HIS A 241 -19.74 -16.41 -8.43
C HIS A 241 -20.09 -16.87 -7.01
N GLN A 242 -20.22 -15.91 -6.09
CA GLN A 242 -20.64 -16.11 -4.70
C GLN A 242 -21.64 -15.01 -4.34
N SER A 243 -22.57 -15.33 -3.43
CA SER A 243 -23.48 -14.34 -2.87
C SER A 243 -22.75 -13.49 -1.83
N ASN A 244 -22.86 -12.17 -1.97
CA ASN A 244 -22.28 -11.20 -1.05
C ASN A 244 -23.33 -10.24 -0.52
N SER A 245 -23.33 -10.01 0.80
CA SER A 245 -24.15 -8.97 1.40
C SER A 245 -23.43 -7.62 1.34
N VAL A 246 -24.14 -6.60 0.87
CA VAL A 246 -23.67 -5.22 0.75
C VAL A 246 -24.61 -4.32 1.52
N ASN A 247 -24.06 -3.50 2.41
CA ASN A 247 -24.79 -2.47 3.12
C ASN A 247 -24.26 -1.10 2.72
N LEU A 248 -25.08 -0.32 2.00
CA LEU A 248 -24.66 0.98 1.47
C LEU A 248 -24.52 2.05 2.55
N CYS A 249 -25.38 2.02 3.59
CA CYS A 249 -25.32 2.95 4.72
C CYS A 249 -24.05 2.74 5.55
N ALA A 250 -23.73 1.48 5.89
CA ALA A 250 -22.53 1.11 6.62
C ALA A 250 -21.26 1.12 5.75
N ARG A 251 -21.42 1.17 4.41
CA ARG A 251 -20.33 1.05 3.41
C ARG A 251 -19.52 -0.23 3.60
N THR A 252 -20.21 -1.35 3.82
CA THR A 252 -19.59 -2.66 4.05
C THR A 252 -20.02 -3.67 3.00
N CYS A 253 -19.11 -4.59 2.65
CA CYS A 253 -19.35 -5.75 1.80
C CYS A 253 -18.79 -6.99 2.48
N SER A 254 -19.53 -8.11 2.47
CA SER A 254 -19.04 -9.41 2.94
C SER A 254 -17.81 -9.89 2.17
N CYS A 255 -17.67 -9.44 0.91
CA CYS A 255 -16.52 -9.72 0.05
C CYS A 255 -15.20 -9.11 0.55
N ARG A 256 -15.27 -8.05 1.39
CA ARG A 256 -14.12 -7.30 1.92
C ARG A 256 -13.12 -6.81 0.85
N ARG A 257 -13.58 -6.63 -0.40
CA ARG A 257 -12.80 -6.09 -1.51
C ARG A 257 -12.90 -4.57 -1.59
#